data_AF-A0A3D4IHR5-F1
#
_entry.id   AF-A0A3D4IHR5-F1
#
_cell.length_a   1.000
_cell.length_b   1.000
_cell.length_c   1.000
_cell.angle_alpha   90.00
_cell.angle_beta   90.00
_cell.angle_gamma   90.00
#
_symmetry.space_group_name_H-M   'P 1'
#
loop_
_entity.id
_entity.type
_entity.pdbx_description
1 polymer ?
#
loop_
_entity_poly.entity_id
_entity_poly.type
_entity_poly.pdbx_seq_one_letter_code
_entity_poly.pdbx_strand_id
1 'polypeptide(L)' 'MAAEWARAGTPEGAVVSTDFQTAGRGRLGRTWDSESSHNLMFSLILRPNIKPEHYGQLVLAAAVAVSDVL' A
#
# COMPACT_ATOMS: atom_id res chain seq x y z
N MET A 1 0.85 1.60 -12.12
CA MET A 1 2.11 1.64 -11.34
C MET A 1 2.29 0.42 -10.41
N ALA A 2 1.99 0.45 -9.11
CA ALA A 2 2.26 -0.69 -8.21
C ALA A 2 1.45 -1.96 -8.54
N ALA A 3 0.18 -1.81 -8.92
CA ALA A 3 -0.64 -2.93 -9.37
C ALA A 3 -0.12 -3.57 -10.68
N GLU A 4 0.51 -2.80 -11.57
CA GLU A 4 1.16 -3.33 -12.77
C GLU A 4 2.42 -4.12 -12.41
N TRP A 5 3.25 -3.62 -11.50
CA TRP A 5 4.42 -4.34 -10.97
C TRP A 5 4.01 -5.69 -10.36
N ALA A 6 2.96 -5.69 -9.53
CA ALA A 6 2.44 -6.92 -8.95
C ALA A 6 1.99 -7.92 -10.03
N ARG A 7 1.26 -7.47 -11.06
CA ARG A 7 0.81 -8.30 -12.19
C ARG A 7 1.98 -8.78 -13.06
N ALA A 8 3.04 -7.99 -13.19
CA ALA A 8 4.26 -8.34 -13.92
C ALA A 8 5.17 -9.32 -13.15
N GLY A 9 4.79 -9.72 -11.94
CA GLY A 9 5.56 -10.70 -11.16
C GLY A 9 6.72 -10.11 -10.36
N THR A 10 6.78 -8.79 -10.16
CA THR A 10 7.81 -8.14 -9.33
C THR A 10 7.90 -8.79 -7.95
N PRO A 11 9.09 -9.15 -7.43
CA PRO A 11 9.25 -9.89 -6.17
C PRO A 11 8.51 -9.32 -4.97
N GLU A 12 8.23 -10.18 -3.99
CA GLU A 12 7.72 -9.76 -2.68
C GLU A 12 8.71 -8.82 -1.98
N GLY A 13 8.19 -7.86 -1.22
CA GLY A 13 9.00 -6.84 -0.55
C GLY A 13 9.30 -5.62 -1.41
N ALA A 14 8.97 -5.64 -2.71
CA ALA A 14 9.14 -4.48 -3.57
C ALA A 14 8.23 -3.33 -3.15
N VAL A 15 8.80 -2.13 -3.07
CA VAL A 15 8.13 -0.89 -2.67
C VAL A 15 8.10 0.08 -3.85
N VAL A 16 6.93 0.67 -4.09
CA VAL A 16 6.75 1.79 -5.00
C VAL A 16 6.34 2.99 -4.18
N SER A 17 7.13 4.06 -4.21
CA SER A 17 6.85 5.32 -3.50
C SER A 17 6.62 6.48 -4.47
N THR A 18 6.02 7.55 -3.96
CA THR A 18 5.88 8.83 -4.66
C THR A 18 5.76 9.96 -3.65
N ASP A 19 6.25 11.15 -4.00
CA ASP A 19 6.11 12.35 -3.16
C ASP A 19 4.72 12.99 -3.31
N PHE A 20 3.99 12.66 -4.38
CA PHE A 20 2.67 13.21 -4.69
C PHE A 20 1.84 12.23 -5.52
N GLN A 21 0.52 12.17 -5.26
CA GLN A 21 -0.44 11.46 -6.10
C GLN A 21 -1.43 12.43 -6.76
N THR A 22 -1.48 12.42 -8.09
CA THR A 22 -2.43 13.23 -8.87
C THR A 22 -3.86 12.67 -8.87
N ALA A 23 -4.01 11.38 -8.55
CA ALA A 23 -5.29 10.66 -8.55
C ALA A 23 -5.32 9.64 -7.40
N GLY A 24 -5.09 10.11 -6.18
CA GLY A 24 -5.09 9.27 -4.99
C GLY A 24 -6.47 8.64 -4.75
N ARG A 25 -6.47 7.36 -4.35
CA ARG A 25 -7.69 6.56 -4.14
C ARG A 25 -7.77 6.08 -2.70
N GLY A 26 -8.83 6.47 -2.02
CA GLY A 26 -9.24 5.97 -0.71
C GLY A 26 -10.22 4.80 -0.81
N ARG A 27 -10.54 4.23 0.36
CA ARG A 27 -11.46 3.09 0.47
C ARG A 27 -12.91 3.51 0.21
N LEU A 28 -13.69 2.61 -0.39
CA LEU A 28 -15.10 2.83 -0.75
C LEU A 28 -15.31 4.02 -1.70
N GLY A 29 -14.40 4.19 -2.68
CA GLY A 29 -14.53 5.22 -3.72
C GLY A 29 -14.23 6.65 -3.28
N ARG A 30 -13.72 6.84 -2.05
CA ARG A 30 -13.25 8.15 -1.59
C ARG A 30 -11.97 8.55 -2.32
N THR A 31 -11.74 9.85 -2.46
CA THR A 31 -10.46 10.39 -2.91
C THR A 31 -9.44 10.31 -1.76
N TRP A 32 -8.16 10.18 -2.12
CA TRP A 32 -7.05 10.39 -1.20
C TRP A 32 -6.30 11.64 -1.64
N ASP A 33 -6.39 12.69 -0.85
CA ASP A 33 -5.66 13.93 -1.10
C ASP A 33 -4.27 13.85 -0.47
N SER A 34 -3.29 14.44 -1.16
CA SER A 34 -1.90 14.49 -0.71
C SER A 34 -1.30 15.84 -1.05
N GLU A 35 -0.42 16.33 -0.19
CA GLU A 35 0.43 17.48 -0.51
C GLU A 35 1.85 17.01 -0.78
N SER A 36 2.48 17.59 -1.80
CA SER A 36 3.85 17.25 -2.15
C SER A 36 4.78 17.44 -0.97
N SER A 37 5.60 16.43 -0.68
CA SER A 37 6.60 16.44 0.41
C SER A 37 6.05 16.50 1.85
N HIS A 38 4.74 16.40 2.06
CA HIS A 38 4.12 16.36 3.40
C HIS A 38 3.59 14.98 3.80
N ASN A 39 3.49 14.04 2.86
CA ASN A 39 2.95 12.71 3.09
C ASN A 39 3.98 11.64 2.69
N LEU A 40 4.18 10.63 3.55
CA LEU A 40 4.86 9.40 3.14
C LEU A 40 3.86 8.50 2.42
N MET A 41 4.06 8.30 1.11
CA MET A 41 3.13 7.54 0.28
C MET A 41 3.86 6.42 -0.46
N PHE A 42 3.39 5.19 -0.24
CA PHE A 42 3.96 4.03 -0.92
C PHE A 42 2.95 2.89 -1.06
N SER A 43 3.31 1.92 -1.89
CA SER A 43 2.66 0.61 -2.01
C SER A 43 3.72 -0.48 -1.86
N LEU A 44 3.42 -1.48 -1.04
CA LEU A 44 4.25 -2.66 -0.82
C LEU A 44 3.61 -3.88 -1.52
N ILE A 45 4.41 -4.62 -2.29
CA ILE A 45 3.97 -5.85 -2.94
C ILE A 45 4.20 -7.03 -1.97
N LEU A 46 3.12 -7.69 -1.57
CA LEU A 46 3.13 -8.86 -0.70
C LEU A 46 2.64 -10.10 -1.46
N ARG A 47 3.19 -11.28 -1.13
CA ARG A 47 2.73 -12.59 -1.63
C ARG A 47 2.52 -13.55 -0.46
N PRO A 48 1.58 -13.24 0.44
CA PRO A 48 1.45 -13.97 1.68
C PRO A 48 0.95 -15.40 1.40
N ASN A 49 1.64 -16.37 2.01
CA ASN A 49 1.19 -17.77 2.00
C ASN A 49 0.15 -18.01 3.11
N ILE A 50 -1.01 -17.34 2.99
CA ILE A 50 -2.14 -17.47 3.93
C ILE A 50 -3.44 -17.66 3.16
N LYS A 51 -4.47 -18.20 3.83
CA LYS A 51 -5.79 -18.36 3.21
C LYS A 51 -6.44 -16.99 2.93
N PRO A 52 -7.22 -16.85 1.84
CA PRO A 52 -7.92 -15.60 1.51
C PRO A 52 -8.82 -15.06 2.63
N GLU A 53 -9.43 -15.93 3.44
CA GLU A 53 -10.23 -15.54 4.62
C GLU A 53 -9.44 -14.73 5.66
N HIS A 54 -8.11 -14.83 5.66
CA HIS A 54 -7.22 -14.11 6.57
C HIS A 54 -6.65 -12.82 5.97
N TYR A 55 -6.93 -12.49 4.70
CA TYR A 55 -6.35 -11.29 4.07
C TYR A 55 -6.73 -9.98 4.77
N GLY A 56 -7.88 -9.94 5.46
CA GLY A 56 -8.27 -8.79 6.28
C GLY A 56 -7.26 -8.47 7.40
N GLN A 57 -6.53 -9.47 7.89
CA GLN A 57 -5.50 -9.29 8.92
C GLN A 57 -4.30 -8.49 8.42
N LEU A 58 -4.01 -8.53 7.12
CA LEU A 58 -2.90 -7.76 6.53
C LEU A 58 -3.11 -6.25 6.68
N VAL A 59 -4.37 -5.80 6.60
CA VAL A 59 -4.72 -4.38 6.81
C VAL A 59 -4.45 -3.97 8.26
N LEU A 60 -4.78 -4.84 9.22
CA LEU A 60 -4.50 -4.61 10.64
C LEU A 60 -2.99 -4.63 10.92
N ALA A 61 -2.27 -5.60 10.38
CA ALA A 61 -0.82 -5.69 10.50
C ALA A 61 -0.12 -4.45 9.94
N ALA A 62 -0.57 -3.93 8.79
CA ALA A 62 -0.04 -2.69 8.23
C ALA A 62 -0.29 -1.49 9.16
N ALA A 63 -1.47 -1.39 9.78
CA ALA A 63 -1.78 -0.32 10.72
C ALA A 63 -0.90 -0.37 11.98
N VAL A 64 -0.71 -1.56 12.56
CA VAL A 64 0.20 -1.77 13.71
C VAL A 64 1.63 -1.41 13.33
N ALA A 65 2.14 -1.92 12.20
CA ALA A 65 3.50 -1.64 11.76
C ALA A 65 3.77 -0.14 11.54
N VAL A 66 2.80 0.61 11.00
CA VAL A 66 2.90 2.07 10.88
C VAL A 66 2.85 2.73 12.25
N SER A 67 1.97 2.29 13.16
CA SER A 67 1.88 2.84 14.50
C SER A 67 3.15 2.62 15.34
N ASP A 68 3.85 1.51 15.12
CA ASP A 68 5.04 1.14 15.90
C ASP A 68 6.29 1.93 15.51
N VAL A 69 6.32 2.51 14.31
CA VAL A 69 7.49 3.24 13.76
C VAL A 69 7.33 4.76 13.81
N LEU A 70 6.14 5.24 14.19
CA LEU A 70 5.83 6.66 14.40
C LEU A 70 6.09 7.06 15.86
#